data_AF-A0A4R0FHZ0-F1
#
_entry.id   AF-A0A4R0FHZ0-F1
#
_cell.length_a   1.000
_cell.length_b   1.000
_cell.length_c   1.000
_cell.angle_alpha   90.00
_cell.angle_beta   90.00
_cell.angle_gamma   90.00
#
_symmetry.space_group_name_H-M   'P 1'
#
loop_
_entity.id
_entity.type
_entity.pdbx_description
1 polymer ?
#
loop_
_entity_poly.entity_id
_entity_poly.type
_entity_poly.pdbx_seq_one_letter_code
_entity_poly.pdbx_strand_id
1 'polypeptide(L)'
;MRILYQFPLSHFCEKARWLLDHKELDYIAHNLIPGVHRAFAQLKTGQNRLPILRDQDRWIADSTEIALYLDEVYPEHSLLRADLQQRELALEINHQATELGMHVRRWGLAHTLTESEESLDILIGEKGYLRQFEKYSKPIIKALLSKGYQLNSDKVAESKQRMDDLVELLNQRLIENHGRYFVGERLGLADIAVCSMLAPLLEIPGTPWEKEHGEDLSEEFKKYKETLTELPIGQYVLRIYQTERNARVDWRGI
;
A
#
# COMPACT_ATOMS: atom_id res chain seq x y z
N MET A 1 22.38 -3.67 8.26
CA MET A 1 21.69 -3.78 6.96
C MET A 1 20.20 -3.81 7.20
N ARG A 2 19.43 -3.01 6.45
CA ARG A 2 17.97 -2.91 6.60
C ARG A 2 17.29 -3.99 5.77
N ILE A 3 16.31 -4.66 6.35
CA ILE A 3 15.51 -5.68 5.66
C ILE A 3 14.04 -5.32 5.85
N LEU A 4 13.34 -5.06 4.76
CA LEU A 4 11.90 -4.86 4.75
C LEU A 4 11.20 -6.17 4.41
N TYR A 5 10.56 -6.79 5.40
CA TYR A 5 9.73 -7.96 5.21
C TYR A 5 8.36 -7.52 4.67
N GLN A 6 7.97 -8.06 3.52
CA GLN A 6 6.91 -7.47 2.72
C GLN A 6 6.12 -8.47 1.86
N PHE A 7 5.01 -7.98 1.29
CA PHE A 7 4.31 -8.61 0.19
C PHE A 7 4.29 -7.67 -1.02
N PRO A 8 4.69 -8.14 -2.22
CA PRO A 8 4.73 -7.35 -3.45
C PRO A 8 3.52 -6.45 -3.66
N LEU A 9 2.32 -7.03 -3.66
CA LEU A 9 1.03 -6.39 -3.93
C LEU A 9 0.47 -5.57 -2.76
N SER A 10 1.12 -5.55 -1.60
CA SER A 10 0.61 -4.81 -0.46
C SER A 10 0.96 -3.32 -0.57
N HIS A 11 -0.06 -2.48 -0.72
CA HIS A 11 0.09 -1.02 -0.69
C HIS A 11 0.61 -0.48 0.65
N PHE A 12 0.41 -1.21 1.76
CA PHE A 12 1.05 -0.89 3.03
C PHE A 12 2.56 -1.15 2.99
N CYS A 13 2.98 -2.19 2.28
CA CYS A 13 4.39 -2.45 2.02
C CYS A 13 4.96 -1.46 1.01
N GLU A 14 4.17 -1.04 0.02
CA GLU A 14 4.57 0.02 -0.92
C GLU A 14 4.87 1.32 -0.20
N LYS A 15 4.00 1.73 0.72
CA LYS A 15 4.28 2.86 1.62
C LYS A 15 5.64 2.68 2.29
N ALA A 16 5.90 1.54 2.95
CA ALA A 16 7.18 1.33 3.63
C ALA A 16 8.40 1.31 2.69
N ARG A 17 8.29 0.75 1.48
CA ARG A 17 9.34 0.84 0.45
C ARG A 17 9.61 2.30 0.09
N TRP A 18 8.56 3.06 -0.19
CA TRP A 18 8.68 4.47 -0.56
C TRP A 18 9.24 5.32 0.57
N LEU A 19 8.90 5.04 1.83
CA LEU A 19 9.54 5.71 2.98
C LEU A 19 11.05 5.49 2.95
N LEU A 20 11.53 4.25 2.78
CA LEU A 20 12.96 3.95 2.72
C LEU A 20 13.64 4.58 1.49
N ASP A 21 12.98 4.53 0.33
CA ASP A 21 13.47 5.11 -0.91
C ASP A 21 13.62 6.64 -0.81
N HIS A 22 12.62 7.33 -0.23
CA HIS A 22 12.64 8.78 0.01
C HIS A 22 13.73 9.19 1.00
N LYS A 23 13.99 8.35 2.00
CA LYS A 23 15.10 8.53 2.96
C LYS A 23 16.46 8.19 2.35
N GLU A 24 16.48 7.76 1.10
CA GLU A 24 17.68 7.37 0.37
C GLU A 24 18.47 6.24 1.04
N LEU A 25 17.77 5.34 1.75
CA LEU A 25 18.39 4.27 2.51
C LEU A 25 18.48 2.98 1.71
N ASP A 26 19.65 2.34 1.75
CA ASP A 26 19.80 0.99 1.21
C ASP A 26 19.10 -0.04 2.12
N TYR A 27 18.33 -0.92 1.50
CA TYR A 27 17.61 -2.01 2.15
C TYR A 27 17.40 -3.20 1.20
N ILE A 28 17.08 -4.35 1.77
CA ILE A 28 16.63 -5.54 1.02
C ILE A 28 15.13 -5.70 1.24
N ALA A 29 14.36 -5.82 0.16
CA ALA A 29 12.97 -6.22 0.23
C ALA A 29 12.87 -7.75 0.27
N HIS A 30 12.42 -8.31 1.40
CA HIS A 30 12.31 -9.76 1.61
C HIS A 30 10.85 -10.20 1.57
N ASN A 31 10.46 -10.89 0.51
CA ASN A 31 9.10 -11.38 0.33
C ASN A 31 8.82 -12.57 1.26
N LEU A 32 7.74 -12.47 2.03
CA LEU A 32 7.24 -13.58 2.82
C LEU A 32 6.06 -14.26 2.13
N ILE A 33 5.74 -15.46 2.60
CA ILE A 33 4.61 -16.25 2.09
C ILE A 33 3.34 -15.94 2.92
N PRO A 34 2.20 -15.59 2.28
CA PRO A 34 0.92 -15.45 2.95
C PRO A 34 0.55 -16.67 3.81
N GLY A 35 -0.08 -16.46 4.95
CA GLY A 35 -0.32 -17.50 5.97
C GLY A 35 0.91 -17.83 6.80
N VAL A 36 2.01 -18.28 6.18
CA VAL A 36 3.25 -18.70 6.87
C VAL A 36 3.93 -17.55 7.61
N HIS A 37 3.90 -16.34 7.03
CA HIS A 37 4.46 -15.13 7.64
C HIS A 37 3.93 -14.82 9.05
N ARG A 38 2.72 -15.25 9.40
CA ARG A 38 2.06 -14.84 10.65
C ARG A 38 2.83 -15.27 11.89
N ALA A 39 3.38 -16.49 11.89
CA ALA A 39 4.18 -16.98 13.01
C ALA A 39 5.49 -16.20 13.14
N PHE A 40 6.15 -15.93 12.02
CA PHE A 40 7.36 -15.10 11.97
C PHE A 40 7.09 -13.68 12.47
N ALA A 41 6.06 -13.02 11.95
CA ALA A 41 5.66 -11.68 12.34
C ALA A 41 5.35 -11.63 13.84
N GLN A 42 4.51 -12.55 14.34
CA GLN A 42 4.11 -12.58 15.75
C GLN A 42 5.31 -12.74 16.67
N LEU A 43 6.26 -13.63 16.32
CA LEU A 43 7.47 -13.86 17.10
C LEU A 43 8.38 -12.62 17.15
N LYS A 44 8.45 -11.84 16.07
CA LYS A 44 9.38 -10.72 15.95
C LYS A 44 8.82 -9.39 16.45
N THR A 45 7.53 -9.17 16.31
CA THR A 45 6.92 -7.84 16.52
C THR A 45 5.69 -7.85 17.41
N GLY A 46 5.23 -9.03 17.85
CA GLY A 46 3.97 -9.16 18.58
C GLY A 46 2.72 -8.94 17.72
N GLN A 47 2.88 -8.72 16.41
CA GLN A 47 1.80 -8.50 15.45
C GLN A 47 1.85 -9.55 14.33
N ASN A 48 0.75 -9.75 13.61
CA ASN A 48 0.65 -10.75 12.54
C ASN A 48 0.55 -10.16 11.12
N ARG A 49 1.02 -8.92 10.94
CA ARG A 49 0.87 -8.13 9.71
C ARG A 49 2.22 -7.61 9.21
N LEU A 50 2.25 -7.26 7.93
CA LEU A 50 3.34 -6.58 7.23
C LEU A 50 2.89 -5.17 6.86
N PRO A 51 3.81 -4.22 6.60
CA PRO A 51 5.28 -4.38 6.56
C PRO A 51 5.94 -4.54 7.94
N ILE A 52 7.14 -5.13 7.94
CA ILE A 52 8.05 -5.14 9.10
C ILE A 52 9.43 -4.71 8.62
N LEU A 53 10.00 -3.68 9.24
CA LEU A 53 11.39 -3.27 9.04
C LEU A 53 12.25 -3.91 10.13
N ARG A 54 13.29 -4.63 9.72
CA ARG A 54 14.42 -4.94 10.58
C ARG A 54 15.56 -3.98 10.25
N ASP A 55 15.97 -3.21 11.24
CA ASP A 55 17.16 -2.37 11.14
C ASP A 55 18.13 -2.74 12.26
N GLN A 56 19.22 -3.41 11.90
CA GLN A 56 20.14 -4.05 12.85
C GLN A 56 19.39 -5.03 13.77
N ASP A 57 19.33 -4.73 15.07
CA ASP A 57 18.65 -5.54 16.09
C ASP A 57 17.23 -5.06 16.38
N ARG A 58 16.79 -3.94 15.79
CA ARG A 58 15.45 -3.39 15.98
C ARG A 58 14.47 -3.99 14.98
N TRP A 59 13.26 -4.26 15.46
CA TRP A 59 12.13 -4.76 14.67
C TRP A 59 10.96 -3.79 14.82
N ILE A 60 10.56 -3.17 13.71
CA ILE A 60 9.51 -2.16 13.67
C ILE A 60 8.38 -2.69 12.79
N ALA A 61 7.20 -2.86 13.37
CA ALA A 61 5.97 -3.22 12.66
C ALA A 61 5.08 -1.99 12.52
N ASP A 62 4.22 -2.02 11.50
CA ASP A 62 3.36 -0.91 11.07
C ASP A 62 4.10 0.16 10.25
N SER A 63 3.50 0.54 9.13
CA SER A 63 4.08 1.51 8.19
C SER A 63 4.19 2.93 8.76
N THR A 64 3.38 3.30 9.76
CA THR A 64 3.45 4.58 10.47
C THR A 64 4.57 4.58 11.48
N GLU A 65 4.71 3.51 12.26
CA GLU A 65 5.83 3.35 13.19
C GLU A 65 7.18 3.28 12.46
N ILE A 66 7.21 2.64 11.29
CA ILE A 66 8.38 2.69 10.40
C ILE A 66 8.70 4.14 10.01
N ALA A 67 7.71 4.95 9.62
CA ALA A 67 7.94 6.36 9.28
C ALA A 67 8.52 7.15 10.46
N LEU A 68 7.94 6.98 11.65
CA LEU A 68 8.39 7.65 12.87
C LEU A 68 9.82 7.25 13.25
N TYR A 69 10.11 5.95 13.22
CA TYR A 69 11.46 5.41 13.46
C TYR A 69 12.49 5.97 12.48
N LEU A 70 12.15 6.01 11.18
CA LEU A 70 13.07 6.49 10.15
C LEU A 70 13.38 7.98 10.32
N ASP A 71 12.40 8.80 10.68
CA ASP A 71 12.62 10.23 10.95
C ASP A 71 13.41 10.49 12.24
N GLU A 72 13.28 9.62 13.26
CA GLU A 72 14.07 9.71 14.49
C GLU A 72 15.54 9.33 14.27
N VAL A 73 15.79 8.24 13.54
CA VAL A 73 17.14 7.66 13.40
C VAL A 73 17.93 8.26 12.24
N TYR A 74 17.25 8.68 11.17
CA TYR A 74 17.86 9.24 9.96
C TYR A 74 17.24 10.61 9.69
N PRO A 75 17.76 11.73 10.21
CA PRO A 75 17.07 13.03 10.12
C PRO A 75 17.02 13.63 8.70
N GLU A 76 17.90 13.21 7.79
CA GLU A 76 17.92 13.65 6.40
C GLU A 76 16.63 13.26 5.66
N HIS A 77 16.19 14.07 4.70
CA HIS A 77 14.95 13.84 3.94
C HIS A 77 13.72 13.58 4.85
N SER A 78 13.48 14.46 5.82
CA SER A 78 12.43 14.23 6.84
C SER A 78 11.03 14.06 6.23
N LEU A 79 10.33 13.02 6.65
CA LEU A 79 8.97 12.64 6.24
C LEU A 79 7.93 13.55 6.91
N LEU A 80 8.21 13.94 8.14
CA LEU A 80 7.43 14.88 8.94
C LEU A 80 8.13 16.23 9.01
N ARG A 81 7.32 17.28 9.14
CA ARG A 81 7.81 18.66 9.30
C ARG A 81 8.15 18.91 10.76
N ALA A 82 9.07 19.84 11.00
CA ALA A 82 9.46 20.24 12.37
C ALA A 82 8.38 21.13 13.01
N ASP A 83 7.66 21.90 12.19
CA ASP A 83 6.47 22.63 12.62
C ASP A 83 5.41 21.65 13.15
N LEU A 84 4.92 21.92 14.36
CA LEU A 84 4.04 21.01 15.08
C LEU A 84 2.68 20.83 14.38
N GLN A 85 2.11 21.91 13.84
CA GLN A 85 0.80 21.85 13.18
C GLN A 85 0.89 21.02 11.89
N GLN A 86 1.94 21.24 11.09
CA GLN A 86 2.18 20.44 9.90
C GLN A 86 2.49 18.98 10.23
N ARG A 87 3.22 18.72 11.32
CA ARG A 87 3.49 17.35 11.79
C ARG A 87 2.21 16.61 12.16
N GLU A 88 1.35 17.24 12.96
CA GLU A 88 0.07 16.67 13.40
C GLU A 88 -0.86 16.43 12.21
N LEU A 89 -0.97 17.40 11.29
CA LEU A 89 -1.77 17.26 10.08
C LEU A 89 -1.28 16.10 9.20
N ALA A 90 0.04 15.93 9.06
CA ALA A 90 0.59 14.82 8.28
C ALA A 90 0.28 13.45 8.89
N LEU A 91 0.30 13.34 10.22
CA LEU A 91 -0.06 12.12 10.94
C LEU A 91 -1.58 11.82 10.83
N GLU A 92 -2.41 12.86 10.88
CA GLU A 92 -3.86 12.73 10.69
C GLU A 92 -4.19 12.22 9.28
N ILE A 93 -3.62 12.85 8.24
CA ILE A 93 -3.81 12.42 6.86
C ILE A 93 -3.29 10.99 6.65
N ASN A 94 -2.16 10.64 7.26
CA ASN A 94 -1.64 9.28 7.24
C ASN A 94 -2.60 8.26 7.89
N HIS A 95 -3.25 8.62 8.99
CA HIS A 95 -4.26 7.77 9.63
C HIS A 95 -5.47 7.57 8.70
N GLN A 96 -5.99 8.64 8.10
CA GLN A 96 -7.09 8.61 7.13
C GLN A 96 -6.74 7.76 5.90
N ALA A 97 -5.52 7.91 5.37
CA ALA A 97 -5.01 7.09 4.27
C ALA A 97 -4.90 5.61 4.67
N THR A 98 -4.45 5.31 5.88
CA THR A 98 -4.36 3.94 6.39
C THR A 98 -5.75 3.29 6.48
N GLU A 99 -6.77 4.04 6.93
CA GLU A 99 -8.17 3.60 6.91
C GLU A 99 -8.65 3.34 5.49
N LEU A 100 -8.43 4.29 4.58
CA LEU A 100 -8.76 4.16 3.16
C LEU A 100 -8.14 2.89 2.57
N GLY A 101 -6.85 2.65 2.83
CA GLY A 101 -6.15 1.46 2.37
C GLY A 101 -6.80 0.15 2.83
N MET A 102 -7.40 0.08 4.01
CA MET A 102 -8.12 -1.11 4.46
C MET A 102 -9.34 -1.39 3.58
N HIS A 103 -10.06 -0.34 3.19
CA HIS A 103 -11.24 -0.44 2.34
C HIS A 103 -10.87 -0.69 0.88
N VAL A 104 -9.85 -0.01 0.35
CA VAL A 104 -9.26 -0.29 -0.98
C VAL A 104 -8.88 -1.76 -1.10
N ARG A 105 -8.20 -2.32 -0.09
CA ARG A 105 -7.84 -3.74 -0.07
C ARG A 105 -9.07 -4.64 -0.13
N ARG A 106 -10.08 -4.36 0.69
CA ARG A 106 -11.29 -5.19 0.77
C ARG A 106 -12.05 -5.16 -0.54
N TRP A 107 -12.34 -3.97 -1.04
CA TRP A 107 -13.11 -3.77 -2.25
C TRP A 107 -12.35 -4.25 -3.50
N GLY A 108 -11.06 -3.95 -3.60
CA GLY A 108 -10.20 -4.44 -4.69
C GLY A 108 -10.12 -5.97 -4.72
N LEU A 109 -9.85 -6.63 -3.58
CA LEU A 109 -9.82 -8.09 -3.53
C LEU A 109 -11.18 -8.74 -3.83
N ALA A 110 -12.30 -8.10 -3.48
CA ALA A 110 -13.62 -8.61 -3.83
C ALA A 110 -13.83 -8.66 -5.36
N HIS A 111 -13.35 -7.65 -6.07
CA HIS A 111 -13.39 -7.59 -7.53
C HIS A 111 -12.41 -8.56 -8.18
N THR A 112 -11.16 -8.58 -7.71
CA THR A 112 -10.13 -9.44 -8.28
C THR A 112 -10.39 -10.93 -8.05
N LEU A 113 -10.79 -11.34 -6.84
CA LEU A 113 -11.01 -12.76 -6.55
C LEU A 113 -12.27 -13.32 -7.22
N THR A 114 -13.19 -12.47 -7.66
CA THR A 114 -14.37 -12.90 -8.41
C THR A 114 -14.03 -13.14 -9.89
N GLU A 115 -13.08 -12.37 -10.44
CA GLU A 115 -12.84 -12.29 -11.89
C GLU A 115 -11.48 -12.84 -12.38
N SER A 116 -10.41 -12.92 -11.56
CA SER A 116 -9.09 -13.36 -12.05
C SER A 116 -8.26 -14.25 -11.11
N GLU A 117 -7.51 -15.20 -11.69
CA GLU A 117 -6.59 -16.11 -10.97
C GLU A 117 -5.15 -15.57 -10.87
N GLU A 118 -4.79 -14.54 -11.64
CA GLU A 118 -3.41 -14.07 -11.86
C GLU A 118 -2.85 -13.26 -10.69
N SER A 119 -3.68 -12.48 -10.00
CA SER A 119 -3.26 -11.74 -8.80
C SER A 119 -2.90 -12.66 -7.63
N LEU A 120 -3.40 -13.91 -7.63
CA LEU A 120 -2.94 -14.92 -6.67
C LEU A 120 -1.50 -15.36 -6.97
N ASP A 121 -1.08 -15.40 -8.23
CA ASP A 121 0.24 -15.86 -8.62
C ASP A 121 1.33 -14.84 -8.23
N ILE A 122 1.05 -13.54 -8.39
CA ILE A 122 1.94 -12.47 -7.89
C ILE A 122 2.01 -12.50 -6.35
N LEU A 123 0.88 -12.76 -5.66
CA LEU A 123 0.83 -12.87 -4.20
C LEU A 123 1.60 -14.09 -3.68
N ILE A 124 1.60 -15.20 -4.43
CA ILE A 124 2.34 -16.43 -4.13
C ILE A 124 3.83 -16.27 -4.47
N GLY A 125 4.17 -15.33 -5.36
CA GLY A 125 5.52 -14.99 -5.79
C GLY A 125 6.01 -15.91 -6.91
N GLU A 126 6.51 -15.30 -7.99
CA GLU A 126 6.94 -15.98 -9.23
C GLU A 126 7.98 -17.12 -9.02
N LYS A 127 8.68 -17.13 -7.87
CA LYS A 127 9.79 -18.05 -7.54
C LYS A 127 9.57 -18.91 -6.28
N GLY A 128 8.36 -18.95 -5.69
CA GLY A 128 8.11 -19.67 -4.43
C GLY A 128 8.01 -21.20 -4.58
N TYR A 129 8.44 -21.95 -3.56
CA TYR A 129 8.23 -23.40 -3.39
C TYR A 129 6.74 -23.83 -3.50
N LEU A 130 5.80 -22.90 -3.53
CA LEU A 130 4.37 -23.14 -3.71
C LEU A 130 3.95 -23.33 -5.17
N ARG A 131 4.81 -23.00 -6.16
CA ARG A 131 4.50 -23.22 -7.59
C ARG A 131 4.13 -24.67 -7.90
N GLN A 132 4.86 -25.61 -7.30
CA GLN A 132 4.63 -27.05 -7.40
C GLN A 132 3.30 -27.54 -6.78
N PHE A 133 2.61 -26.71 -5.99
CA PHE A 133 1.31 -27.03 -5.37
C PHE A 133 0.20 -26.01 -5.73
N GLU A 134 0.42 -25.15 -6.73
CA GLU A 134 -0.42 -24.00 -7.10
C GLU A 134 -1.92 -24.33 -7.16
N LYS A 135 -2.28 -25.40 -7.89
CA LYS A 135 -3.69 -25.77 -8.12
C LYS A 135 -4.43 -26.16 -6.85
N TYR A 136 -3.73 -26.70 -5.84
CA TYR A 136 -4.34 -27.11 -4.58
C TYR A 136 -4.32 -25.98 -3.54
N SER A 137 -3.35 -25.07 -3.60
CA SER A 137 -3.26 -23.93 -2.69
C SER A 137 -4.19 -22.77 -3.05
N LYS A 138 -4.44 -22.50 -4.35
CA LYS A 138 -5.27 -21.37 -4.81
C LYS A 138 -6.67 -21.30 -4.15
N PRO A 139 -7.51 -22.36 -4.15
CA PRO A 139 -8.84 -22.30 -3.52
C PRO A 139 -8.76 -22.10 -2.00
N ILE A 140 -7.74 -22.67 -1.33
CA ILE A 140 -7.52 -22.50 0.11
C ILE A 140 -7.11 -21.05 0.41
N ILE A 141 -6.19 -20.49 -0.37
CA ILE A 141 -5.77 -19.10 -0.26
C ILE A 141 -6.97 -18.17 -0.50
N LYS A 142 -7.76 -18.40 -1.56
CA LYS A 142 -8.98 -17.64 -1.83
C LYS A 142 -9.94 -17.69 -0.65
N ALA A 143 -10.24 -18.86 -0.10
CA ALA A 143 -11.10 -18.99 1.08
C ALA A 143 -10.54 -18.28 2.33
N LEU A 144 -9.23 -18.37 2.57
CA LEU A 144 -8.55 -17.69 3.68
C LEU A 144 -8.59 -16.17 3.51
N LEU A 145 -8.38 -15.65 2.29
CA LEU A 145 -8.47 -14.23 1.97
C LEU A 145 -9.91 -13.73 2.12
N SER A 146 -10.90 -14.45 1.55
CA SER A 146 -12.31 -14.10 1.66
C SER A 146 -12.78 -14.01 3.10
N LYS A 147 -12.43 -14.99 3.95
CA LYS A 147 -12.76 -14.97 5.37
C LYS A 147 -11.95 -13.91 6.14
N GLY A 148 -10.65 -13.81 5.89
CA GLY A 148 -9.76 -12.89 6.60
C GLY A 148 -10.05 -11.42 6.33
N TYR A 149 -10.46 -11.08 5.11
CA TYR A 149 -10.78 -9.71 4.70
C TYR A 149 -12.28 -9.40 4.71
N GLN A 150 -13.14 -10.35 5.07
CA GLN A 150 -14.60 -10.20 5.11
C GLN A 150 -15.17 -9.76 3.76
N LEU A 151 -14.89 -10.52 2.70
CA LEU A 151 -15.32 -10.22 1.32
C LEU A 151 -16.79 -10.59 1.05
N ASN A 152 -17.67 -10.41 2.03
CA ASN A 152 -19.11 -10.55 1.82
C ASN A 152 -19.71 -9.24 1.27
N SER A 153 -20.84 -9.33 0.57
CA SER A 153 -21.47 -8.19 -0.13
C SER A 153 -21.65 -6.97 0.75
N ASP A 154 -22.12 -7.16 1.98
CA ASP A 154 -22.48 -6.05 2.88
C ASP A 154 -21.23 -5.27 3.32
N LYS A 155 -20.15 -5.97 3.68
CA LYS A 155 -18.88 -5.34 4.07
C LYS A 155 -18.12 -4.74 2.90
N VAL A 156 -18.29 -5.30 1.71
CA VAL A 156 -17.75 -4.72 0.47
C VAL A 156 -18.47 -3.42 0.14
N ALA A 157 -19.80 -3.38 0.22
CA ALA A 157 -20.59 -2.16 0.01
C ALA A 157 -20.28 -1.08 1.07
N GLU A 158 -20.19 -1.45 2.36
CA GLU A 158 -19.75 -0.54 3.43
C GLU A 158 -18.36 0.03 3.14
N SER A 159 -17.45 -0.80 2.62
CA SER A 159 -16.10 -0.34 2.28
C SER A 159 -16.09 0.59 1.09
N LYS A 160 -16.94 0.36 0.10
CA LYS A 160 -17.08 1.25 -1.04
C LYS A 160 -17.56 2.63 -0.60
N GLN A 161 -18.59 2.69 0.24
CA GLN A 161 -19.06 3.97 0.80
C GLN A 161 -17.95 4.68 1.58
N ARG A 162 -17.22 3.94 2.45
CA ARG A 162 -16.11 4.53 3.21
C ARG A 162 -14.95 5.00 2.33
N MET A 163 -14.66 4.30 1.24
CA MET A 163 -13.70 4.76 0.24
C MET A 163 -14.13 6.10 -0.34
N ASP A 164 -15.39 6.24 -0.74
CA ASP A 164 -15.91 7.47 -1.34
C ASP A 164 -15.79 8.65 -0.37
N ASP A 165 -16.23 8.48 0.88
CA ASP A 165 -16.14 9.51 1.93
C ASP A 165 -14.67 9.96 2.16
N LEU A 166 -13.74 9.00 2.25
CA LEU A 166 -12.32 9.28 2.51
C LEU A 166 -11.62 9.88 1.30
N VAL A 167 -11.96 9.44 0.08
CA VAL A 167 -11.43 10.03 -1.16
C VAL A 167 -11.90 11.48 -1.29
N GLU A 168 -13.17 11.77 -1.03
CA GLU A 168 -13.70 13.14 -1.04
C GLU A 168 -12.98 14.02 0.00
N LEU A 169 -12.86 13.53 1.23
CA LEU A 169 -12.16 14.24 2.32
C LEU A 169 -10.70 14.56 1.95
N LEU A 170 -9.95 13.56 1.48
CA LEU A 170 -8.55 13.73 1.11
C LEU A 170 -8.40 14.61 -0.14
N ASN A 171 -9.31 14.50 -1.09
CA ASN A 171 -9.34 15.36 -2.28
C ASN A 171 -9.54 16.83 -1.89
N GLN A 172 -10.46 17.10 -0.95
CA GLN A 172 -10.70 18.44 -0.45
C GLN A 172 -9.46 19.01 0.27
N ARG A 173 -8.82 18.23 1.15
CA ARG A 173 -7.57 18.63 1.83
C ARG A 173 -6.44 18.94 0.84
N LEU A 174 -6.33 18.14 -0.23
CA LEU A 174 -5.35 18.38 -1.27
C LEU A 174 -5.61 19.70 -2.01
N ILE A 175 -6.86 20.01 -2.34
CA ILE A 175 -7.26 21.26 -3.00
C ILE A 175 -6.99 22.46 -2.08
N GLU A 176 -7.30 22.34 -0.78
CA GLU A 176 -7.04 23.38 0.22
C GLU A 176 -5.55 23.72 0.33
N ASN A 177 -4.66 22.74 0.16
CA ASN A 177 -3.20 22.95 0.06
C ASN A 177 -2.71 23.11 -1.40
N HIS A 178 -3.58 23.62 -2.28
CA HIS A 178 -3.27 24.01 -3.67
C HIS A 178 -2.79 22.88 -4.60
N GLY A 179 -2.97 21.62 -4.22
CA GLY A 179 -2.67 20.46 -5.08
C GLY A 179 -1.18 20.19 -5.32
N ARG A 180 -0.27 20.89 -4.62
CA ARG A 180 1.18 20.64 -4.79
C ARG A 180 1.63 19.46 -3.94
N TYR A 181 1.29 19.45 -2.65
CA TYR A 181 1.49 18.35 -1.70
C TYR A 181 0.35 18.39 -0.68
N PHE A 182 0.21 17.36 0.16
CA PHE A 182 -0.79 17.34 1.22
C PHE A 182 -0.44 18.24 2.40
N VAL A 183 0.85 18.40 2.70
CA VAL A 183 1.33 19.23 3.82
C VAL A 183 2.59 20.00 3.45
N GLY A 184 2.55 21.32 3.61
CA GLY A 184 3.67 22.20 3.28
C GLY A 184 3.96 22.20 1.78
N GLU A 185 5.25 22.27 1.43
CA GLU A 185 5.69 22.53 0.04
C GLU A 185 6.56 21.42 -0.57
N ARG A 186 6.71 20.27 0.09
CA ARG A 186 7.50 19.15 -0.41
C ARG A 186 6.91 17.80 0.05
N LEU A 187 7.25 16.73 -0.68
CA LEU A 187 6.84 15.36 -0.37
C LEU A 187 7.12 14.97 1.09
N GLY A 188 6.16 14.31 1.74
CA GLY A 188 6.31 13.76 3.08
C GLY A 188 5.39 12.55 3.34
N LEU A 189 5.21 12.22 4.61
CA LEU A 189 4.44 11.04 5.05
C LEU A 189 3.00 11.05 4.52
N ALA A 190 2.34 12.21 4.55
CA ALA A 190 0.95 12.36 4.10
C ALA A 190 0.81 11.98 2.61
N ASP A 191 1.68 12.53 1.77
CA ASP A 191 1.71 12.28 0.33
C ASP A 191 1.97 10.80 0.03
N ILE A 192 3.05 10.25 0.61
CA ILE A 192 3.45 8.85 0.41
C ILE A 192 2.33 7.91 0.86
N ALA A 193 1.68 8.19 1.99
CA ALA A 193 0.58 7.38 2.50
C ALA A 193 -0.61 7.41 1.53
N VAL A 194 -1.12 8.59 1.16
CA VAL A 194 -2.29 8.68 0.27
C VAL A 194 -2.01 8.05 -1.09
N CYS A 195 -0.88 8.39 -1.71
CA CYS A 195 -0.49 7.83 -3.01
C CYS A 195 -0.38 6.31 -2.96
N SER A 196 0.29 5.75 -1.94
CA SER A 196 0.43 4.30 -1.81
C SER A 196 -0.93 3.62 -1.68
N MET A 197 -1.87 4.19 -0.92
CA MET A 197 -3.17 3.57 -0.64
C MET A 197 -4.13 3.60 -1.82
N LEU A 198 -3.99 4.58 -2.73
CA LEU A 198 -4.82 4.73 -3.92
C LEU A 198 -4.23 4.07 -5.18
N ALA A 199 -2.91 3.83 -5.22
CA ALA A 199 -2.25 3.23 -6.39
C ALA A 199 -2.87 1.92 -6.90
N PRO A 200 -3.34 0.98 -6.04
CA PRO A 200 -3.99 -0.24 -6.53
C PRO A 200 -5.24 -0.01 -7.38
N LEU A 201 -5.90 1.15 -7.25
CA LEU A 201 -7.11 1.48 -8.01
C LEU A 201 -6.81 2.14 -9.36
N LEU A 202 -5.59 2.65 -9.53
CA LEU A 202 -5.17 3.40 -10.71
C LEU A 202 -4.33 2.56 -11.69
N GLU A 203 -3.91 1.36 -11.27
CA GLU A 203 -3.13 0.42 -12.11
C GLU A 203 -1.90 1.08 -12.72
N ILE A 204 -1.13 1.75 -11.86
CA ILE A 204 -0.03 2.62 -12.29
C ILE A 204 1.05 1.78 -12.99
N PRO A 205 1.50 2.17 -14.20
CA PRO A 205 2.54 1.45 -14.92
C PRO A 205 3.84 1.30 -14.12
N GLY A 206 4.52 0.15 -14.25
CA GLY A 206 5.74 -0.19 -13.53
C GLY A 206 5.54 -0.59 -12.07
N THR A 207 4.30 -0.63 -11.59
CA THR A 207 3.97 -1.07 -10.22
C THR A 207 3.43 -2.51 -10.21
N PRO A 208 3.36 -3.18 -9.04
CA PRO A 208 2.73 -4.50 -8.93
C PRO A 208 1.26 -4.57 -9.38
N TRP A 209 0.60 -3.42 -9.54
CA TRP A 209 -0.82 -3.32 -9.91
C TRP A 209 -1.01 -2.92 -11.37
N GLU A 210 0.07 -2.74 -12.14
CA GLU A 210 -0.04 -2.64 -13.58
C GLU A 210 -0.68 -3.92 -14.12
N LYS A 211 -1.75 -3.76 -14.90
CA LYS A 211 -2.39 -4.85 -15.63
C LYS A 211 -2.09 -4.72 -17.10
N GLU A 212 -1.72 -5.84 -17.73
CA GLU A 212 -1.62 -5.91 -19.18
C GLU A 212 -3.02 -5.96 -19.81
N HIS A 213 -3.14 -5.47 -21.05
CA HIS A 213 -4.41 -5.44 -21.78
C HIS A 213 -5.05 -6.84 -21.86
N GLY A 214 -6.19 -7.04 -21.18
CA GLY A 214 -6.96 -8.30 -21.26
C GLY A 214 -7.36 -8.91 -19.92
N GLU A 215 -6.95 -8.35 -18.78
CA GLU A 215 -7.46 -8.77 -17.48
C GLU A 215 -8.90 -8.26 -17.25
N ASP A 216 -9.84 -9.17 -17.01
CA ASP A 216 -11.24 -8.86 -16.75
C ASP A 216 -11.39 -8.20 -15.36
N LEU A 217 -11.36 -6.87 -15.34
CA LEU A 217 -11.90 -6.07 -14.25
C LEU A 217 -13.43 -6.00 -14.37
N SER A 218 -14.11 -5.99 -13.24
CA SER A 218 -15.55 -5.67 -13.24
C SER A 218 -15.78 -4.28 -13.83
N GLU A 219 -16.93 -4.08 -14.45
CA GLU A 219 -17.35 -2.76 -14.95
C GLU A 219 -17.43 -1.72 -13.81
N GLU A 220 -17.77 -2.15 -12.59
CA GLU A 220 -17.75 -1.28 -11.41
C GLU A 220 -16.34 -0.76 -11.12
N PHE A 221 -15.33 -1.63 -11.20
CA PHE A 221 -13.94 -1.25 -10.97
C PHE A 221 -13.43 -0.27 -12.03
N LYS A 222 -13.70 -0.57 -13.32
CA LYS A 222 -13.33 0.31 -14.43
C LYS A 222 -13.93 1.70 -14.28
N LYS A 223 -15.23 1.78 -14.00
CA LYS A 223 -15.94 3.05 -13.78
C LYS A 223 -15.39 3.83 -12.58
N TYR A 224 -15.04 3.14 -11.49
CA TYR A 224 -14.45 3.78 -10.32
C TYR A 224 -13.06 4.35 -10.63
N LYS A 225 -12.21 3.58 -11.34
CA LYS A 225 -10.90 4.03 -11.79
C LYS A 225 -11.01 5.28 -12.67
N GLU A 226 -11.93 5.29 -13.63
CA GLU A 226 -12.21 6.46 -14.48
C GLU A 226 -12.59 7.68 -13.65
N THR A 227 -13.57 7.52 -12.75
CA THR A 227 -14.02 8.59 -11.86
C THR A 227 -12.88 9.12 -10.99
N LEU A 228 -12.11 8.22 -10.37
CA LEU A 228 -10.97 8.60 -9.52
C LEU A 228 -9.91 9.34 -10.33
N THR A 229 -9.65 8.91 -11.57
CA THR A 229 -8.69 9.55 -12.47
C THR A 229 -9.11 10.98 -12.81
N GLU A 230 -10.41 11.27 -12.92
CA GLU A 230 -10.90 12.63 -13.19
C GLU A 230 -10.80 13.57 -11.98
N LEU A 231 -10.68 13.04 -10.76
CA LEU A 231 -10.53 13.85 -9.55
C LEU A 231 -9.12 14.45 -9.41
N PRO A 232 -8.98 15.64 -8.80
CA PRO A 232 -7.68 16.23 -8.46
C PRO A 232 -6.76 15.28 -7.69
N ILE A 233 -7.29 14.49 -6.75
CA ILE A 233 -6.51 13.49 -6.00
C ILE A 233 -5.99 12.36 -6.90
N GLY A 234 -6.77 11.87 -7.87
CA GLY A 234 -6.29 10.84 -8.80
C GLY A 234 -5.19 11.35 -9.71
N GLN A 235 -5.39 12.54 -10.29
CA GLN A 235 -4.36 13.24 -11.08
C GLN A 235 -3.09 13.49 -10.25
N TYR A 236 -3.27 13.86 -8.99
CA TYR A 236 -2.16 14.03 -8.05
C TYR A 236 -1.41 12.72 -7.81
N VAL A 237 -2.08 11.59 -7.56
CA VAL A 237 -1.40 10.30 -7.38
C VAL A 237 -0.61 9.91 -8.62
N LEU A 238 -1.19 10.04 -9.82
CA LEU A 238 -0.50 9.76 -11.07
C LEU A 238 0.77 10.62 -11.23
N ARG A 239 0.67 11.94 -11.00
CA ARG A 239 1.80 12.86 -11.05
C ARG A 239 2.88 12.46 -10.04
N ILE A 240 2.54 12.22 -8.78
CA ILE A 240 3.52 11.92 -7.73
C ILE A 240 4.21 10.58 -8.00
N TYR A 241 3.52 9.57 -8.51
CA TYR A 241 4.20 8.34 -8.95
C TYR A 241 5.18 8.59 -10.10
N GLN A 242 4.81 9.45 -11.05
CA GLN A 242 5.67 9.80 -12.17
C GLN A 242 6.90 10.62 -11.77
N THR A 243 6.77 11.54 -10.81
CA THR A 243 7.82 12.55 -10.54
C THR A 243 8.59 12.33 -9.24
N GLU A 244 8.00 11.64 -8.25
CA GLU A 244 8.55 11.55 -6.89
C GLU A 244 8.83 10.13 -6.43
N ARG A 245 8.26 9.10 -7.09
CA ARG A 245 8.36 7.72 -6.57
C ARG A 245 9.79 7.22 -6.50
N ASN A 246 10.58 7.42 -7.57
CA ASN A 246 12.02 7.16 -7.62
C ASN A 246 12.45 5.86 -6.89
N ALA A 247 11.83 4.74 -7.24
CA ALA A 247 12.06 3.47 -6.55
C ALA A 247 13.52 3.01 -6.66
N ARG A 248 14.14 2.65 -5.54
CA ARG A 248 15.54 2.17 -5.50
C ARG A 248 15.65 0.64 -5.47
N VAL A 249 14.57 -0.03 -5.08
CA VAL A 249 14.49 -1.49 -4.95
C VAL A 249 13.26 -1.99 -5.70
N ASP A 250 13.41 -3.06 -6.49
CA ASP A 250 12.28 -3.71 -7.15
C ASP A 250 11.34 -4.32 -6.11
N TRP A 251 10.05 -4.10 -6.26
CA TRP A 251 8.99 -4.68 -5.43
C TRP A 251 9.01 -6.22 -5.43
N ARG A 252 9.63 -6.85 -6.44
CA ARG A 252 9.88 -8.31 -6.51
C ARG A 252 10.94 -8.80 -5.52
N GLY A 253 11.71 -7.92 -4.90
CA GLY A 253 12.73 -8.28 -3.91
C GLY A 253 13.97 -8.96 -4.51
N ILE A 254 14.38 -8.54 -5.72
CA ILE A 254 15.60 -8.97 -6.41
C ILE A 254 16.72 -7.98 -6.11
#